data_AF-A0A7S0XB15-F1
#
_entry.id   AF-A0A7S0XB15-F1
#
_cell.length_a   1.000
_cell.length_b   1.000
_cell.length_c   1.000
_cell.angle_alpha   90.00
_cell.angle_beta   90.00
_cell.angle_gamma   90.00
#
_symmetry.space_group_name_H-M   'P 1'
#
loop_
_entity.id
_entity.type
_entity.pdbx_description
1 polymer ?
#
loop_
_entity_poly.entity_id
_entity_poly.type
_entity_poly.pdbx_seq_one_letter_code
_entity_poly.pdbx_strand_id
1 'polypeptide(L)'
;RASLSLESADDADATAGGDSPSPSMARSQALRHMETLLARRPTAADTLRELRHVSKLTGLPPSRCVWAGRLWGYASRRWNLPQLLAVLKEVDGAEVSDLVRLVGQNGSDAVALGVFREATARGWCEGDGGASMTAMAWVHDGAGHSQGHAADALWRQLHNLALDGGLDAPAVRKSSGGKLAGKNPGTP
;
A
#
# COMPACT_ATOMS: atom_id res chain seq x y z
N ARG A 1 4.02 -81.01 -33.52
CA ARG A 1 5.48 -80.68 -33.52
C ARG A 1 5.57 -79.17 -33.72
N ALA A 2 5.51 -78.40 -32.62
CA ALA A 2 6.66 -77.71 -31.97
C ALA A 2 6.95 -76.37 -32.69
N SER A 3 7.00 -75.16 -32.11
CA SER A 3 7.12 -74.61 -30.74
C SER A 3 6.54 -73.17 -30.76
N LEU A 4 5.77 -72.69 -29.77
CA LEU A 4 6.15 -71.82 -28.63
C LEU A 4 7.20 -70.73 -28.91
N SER A 5 6.83 -69.44 -28.84
CA SER A 5 7.11 -68.55 -27.68
C SER A 5 7.16 -67.04 -27.98
N LEU A 6 6.75 -66.27 -26.95
CA LEU A 6 7.24 -64.96 -26.48
C LEU A 6 6.61 -63.64 -27.02
N GLU A 7 5.74 -63.09 -26.16
CA GLU A 7 5.55 -61.70 -25.71
C GLU A 7 6.25 -60.53 -26.43
N SER A 8 5.45 -59.49 -26.70
CA SER A 8 5.82 -58.12 -26.34
C SER A 8 4.56 -57.36 -25.93
N ALA A 9 4.46 -57.11 -24.62
CA ALA A 9 3.74 -55.99 -24.07
C ALA A 9 4.79 -54.90 -23.80
N ASP A 10 4.63 -53.75 -24.43
CA ASP A 10 5.30 -52.48 -24.18
C ASP A 10 4.55 -51.44 -25.05
N ASP A 11 4.25 -50.23 -24.65
CA ASP A 11 4.34 -49.60 -23.34
C ASP A 11 3.42 -48.37 -23.43
N ALA A 12 3.10 -47.80 -22.27
CA ALA A 12 2.22 -46.67 -22.06
C ALA A 12 2.59 -45.41 -22.89
N ASP A 13 1.65 -44.48 -23.08
CA ASP A 13 1.57 -43.34 -22.15
C ASP A 13 0.52 -42.33 -22.59
N ALA A 14 -0.27 -41.92 -21.61
CA ALA A 14 -1.28 -40.91 -21.71
C ALA A 14 -0.60 -39.53 -21.71
N THR A 15 -0.68 -38.81 -22.81
CA THR A 15 -0.65 -37.34 -22.73
C THR A 15 -2.06 -36.83 -22.95
N ALA A 16 -2.87 -37.04 -21.92
CA ALA A 16 -3.86 -36.05 -21.53
C ALA A 16 -3.10 -34.71 -21.41
N GLY A 17 -3.14 -33.92 -22.48
CA GLY A 17 -2.87 -32.49 -22.44
C GLY A 17 -3.98 -31.82 -21.63
N GLY A 18 -4.07 -32.19 -20.35
CA GLY A 18 -4.72 -31.38 -19.35
C GLY A 18 -3.89 -30.12 -19.26
N ASP A 19 -4.35 -29.08 -19.95
CA ASP A 19 -4.12 -27.69 -19.60
C ASP A 19 -4.43 -27.60 -18.10
N SER A 20 -3.42 -27.88 -17.28
CA SER A 20 -3.57 -27.84 -15.83
C SER A 20 -3.86 -26.37 -15.57
N PRO A 21 -5.07 -26.02 -15.11
CA PRO A 21 -5.40 -24.63 -14.90
C PRO A 21 -4.32 -24.08 -13.99
N SER A 22 -3.53 -23.14 -14.53
CA SER A 22 -2.50 -22.46 -13.76
C SER A 22 -3.13 -22.06 -12.43
N PRO A 23 -2.50 -22.37 -11.28
CA PRO A 23 -3.15 -22.19 -9.98
C PRO A 23 -3.66 -20.76 -9.86
N SER A 24 -4.97 -20.59 -10.02
CA SER A 24 -5.61 -19.29 -10.09
C SER A 24 -6.20 -18.98 -8.73
N MET A 25 -5.76 -17.88 -8.13
CA MET A 25 -6.28 -17.42 -6.86
C MET A 25 -7.32 -16.33 -7.08
N ALA A 26 -8.47 -16.40 -6.42
CA ALA A 26 -9.45 -15.32 -6.45
C ALA A 26 -8.96 -14.11 -5.65
N ARG A 27 -9.34 -12.88 -6.04
CA ARG A 27 -8.95 -11.65 -5.31
C ARG A 27 -9.30 -11.69 -3.82
N SER A 28 -10.46 -12.24 -3.46
CA SER A 28 -10.91 -12.37 -2.06
C SER A 28 -10.05 -13.33 -1.25
N GLN A 29 -9.49 -14.37 -1.88
CA GLN A 29 -8.52 -15.27 -1.26
C GLN A 29 -7.17 -14.55 -1.08
N ALA A 30 -6.71 -13.83 -2.11
CA ALA A 30 -5.50 -13.01 -2.05
C ALA A 30 -5.51 -12.02 -0.89
N LEU A 31 -6.61 -11.26 -0.74
CA LEU A 31 -6.75 -10.29 0.33
C LEU A 31 -6.69 -10.95 1.72
N ARG A 32 -7.44 -12.04 1.93
CA ARG A 32 -7.44 -12.80 3.20
C ARG A 32 -6.07 -13.42 3.51
N HIS A 33 -5.37 -13.89 2.49
CA HIS A 33 -4.03 -14.42 2.60
C HIS A 33 -3.04 -13.36 3.06
N MET A 34 -3.06 -12.18 2.41
CA MET A 34 -2.22 -11.05 2.82
C MET A 34 -2.55 -10.53 4.23
N GLU A 35 -3.81 -10.52 4.63
CA GLU A 35 -4.20 -10.18 6.01
C GLU A 35 -3.66 -11.20 7.02
N THR A 36 -3.76 -12.49 6.71
CA THR A 36 -3.21 -13.57 7.54
C THR A 36 -1.69 -13.45 7.65
N LEU A 37 -1.01 -13.10 6.55
CA LEU A 37 0.42 -12.82 6.54
C LEU A 37 0.72 -11.66 7.50
N LEU A 38 0.04 -10.52 7.37
CA LEU A 38 0.26 -9.34 8.23
C LEU A 38 0.07 -9.64 9.73
N ALA A 39 -0.90 -10.50 10.07
CA ALA A 39 -1.11 -10.95 11.45
C ALA A 39 0.10 -11.69 12.04
N ARG A 40 0.87 -12.40 11.20
CA ARG A 40 2.12 -13.10 11.58
C ARG A 40 3.33 -12.18 11.69
N ARG A 41 3.15 -10.87 11.56
CA ARG A 41 4.20 -9.87 11.76
C ARG A 41 5.38 -10.02 10.77
N PRO A 42 5.12 -10.02 9.45
CA PRO A 42 6.13 -10.25 8.43
C PRO A 42 7.11 -9.08 8.35
N THR A 43 8.30 -9.37 7.81
CA THR A 43 9.21 -8.32 7.36
C THR A 43 8.68 -7.64 6.09
N ALA A 44 9.23 -6.48 5.73
CA ALA A 44 8.89 -5.83 4.46
C ALA A 44 9.28 -6.72 3.26
N ALA A 45 10.41 -7.41 3.34
CA ALA A 45 10.87 -8.33 2.29
C ALA A 45 9.92 -9.52 2.11
N ASP A 46 9.46 -10.12 3.21
CA ASP A 46 8.47 -11.20 3.16
C ASP A 46 7.15 -10.72 2.56
N THR A 47 6.70 -9.52 2.96
CA THR A 47 5.47 -8.93 2.44
C THR A 47 5.56 -8.67 0.94
N LEU A 48 6.68 -8.14 0.45
CA LEU A 48 6.91 -7.90 -0.98
C LEU A 48 6.92 -9.20 -1.78
N ARG A 49 7.65 -10.20 -1.29
CA ARG A 49 7.73 -11.53 -1.92
C ARG A 49 6.33 -12.14 -2.04
N GLU A 50 5.58 -12.14 -0.95
CA GLU A 50 4.24 -12.72 -0.94
C GLU A 50 3.27 -11.93 -1.81
N LEU A 51 3.31 -10.60 -1.76
CA LEU A 51 2.45 -9.74 -2.55
C LEU A 51 2.67 -9.95 -4.07
N ARG A 52 3.92 -10.08 -4.50
CA ARG A 52 4.28 -10.42 -5.90
C ARG A 52 3.78 -11.81 -6.28
N HIS A 53 3.92 -12.78 -5.39
CA HIS A 53 3.45 -14.14 -5.63
C HIS A 53 1.93 -14.16 -5.82
N VAL A 54 1.18 -13.54 -4.91
CA VAL A 54 -0.28 -13.45 -4.97
C VAL A 54 -0.75 -12.64 -6.17
N SER A 55 -0.06 -11.56 -6.53
CA SER A 55 -0.33 -10.80 -7.75
C SER A 55 -0.22 -11.68 -9.00
N LYS A 56 0.82 -12.52 -9.10
CA LYS A 56 0.96 -13.49 -10.20
C LYS A 56 -0.16 -14.52 -10.23
N LEU A 57 -0.52 -15.09 -9.07
CA LEU A 57 -1.60 -16.09 -8.99
C LEU A 57 -2.99 -15.53 -9.31
N THR A 58 -3.21 -14.23 -9.06
CA THR A 58 -4.49 -13.56 -9.32
C THR A 58 -4.55 -12.89 -10.70
N GLY A 59 -3.42 -12.62 -11.34
CA GLY A 59 -3.34 -11.79 -12.54
C GLY A 59 -3.67 -10.31 -12.31
N LEU A 60 -3.75 -9.87 -11.05
CA LEU A 60 -4.11 -8.50 -10.68
C LEU A 60 -2.87 -7.71 -10.25
N PRO A 61 -2.86 -6.38 -10.40
CA PRO A 61 -1.77 -5.55 -9.89
C PRO A 61 -1.67 -5.68 -8.35
N PRO A 62 -0.45 -5.58 -7.78
CA PRO A 62 -0.21 -5.74 -6.33
C PRO A 62 -1.14 -4.90 -5.44
N SER A 63 -1.45 -3.67 -5.85
CA SER A 63 -2.35 -2.75 -5.14
C SER A 63 -3.77 -3.31 -4.94
N ARG A 64 -4.22 -4.26 -5.78
CA ARG A 64 -5.55 -4.89 -5.70
C ARG A 64 -5.57 -6.16 -4.85
N CYS A 65 -4.40 -6.69 -4.52
CA CYS A 65 -4.20 -7.94 -3.77
C CYS A 65 -4.06 -7.71 -2.25
N VAL A 66 -3.98 -6.46 -1.80
CA VAL A 66 -3.83 -6.09 -0.39
C VAL A 66 -4.80 -4.98 0.00
N TRP A 67 -5.27 -4.99 1.25
CA TRP A 67 -5.97 -3.85 1.82
C TRP A 67 -4.94 -2.80 2.29
N ALA A 68 -4.72 -1.77 1.47
CA ALA A 68 -3.72 -0.72 1.74
C ALA A 68 -3.86 -0.11 3.14
N GLY A 69 -5.07 0.20 3.60
CA GLY A 69 -5.29 0.71 4.96
C GLY A 69 -4.81 -0.23 6.08
N ARG A 70 -4.95 -1.56 5.90
CA ARG A 70 -4.43 -2.55 6.87
C ARG A 70 -2.91 -2.69 6.76
N LEU A 71 -2.39 -2.70 5.54
CA LEU A 71 -0.95 -2.72 5.27
C LEU A 71 -0.26 -1.52 5.92
N TRP A 72 -0.74 -0.30 5.70
CA TRP A 72 -0.17 0.92 6.27
C TRP A 72 -0.40 1.02 7.77
N GLY A 73 -1.54 0.55 8.28
CA GLY A 73 -1.78 0.43 9.72
C GLY A 73 -0.74 -0.46 10.43
N TYR A 74 -0.28 -1.51 9.76
CA TYR A 74 0.79 -2.38 10.23
C TYR A 74 2.19 -1.75 10.03
N ALA A 75 2.49 -1.34 8.80
CA ALA A 75 3.82 -0.96 8.34
C ALA A 75 4.32 0.33 8.99
N SER A 76 3.44 1.32 9.16
CA SER A 76 3.78 2.65 9.70
C SER A 76 4.39 2.63 11.11
N ARG A 77 4.24 1.53 11.86
CA ARG A 77 4.75 1.37 13.22
C ARG A 77 6.03 0.55 13.31
N ARG A 78 6.45 -0.09 12.21
CA ARG A 78 7.43 -1.18 12.23
C ARG A 78 8.51 -1.08 11.19
N TRP A 79 8.19 -0.48 10.06
CA TRP A 79 9.10 -0.40 8.93
C TRP A 79 9.73 0.97 8.88
N ASN A 80 11.00 0.99 8.49
CA ASN A 80 11.73 2.23 8.25
C ASN A 80 11.41 2.81 6.86
N LEU A 81 11.87 4.04 6.60
CA LEU A 81 11.59 4.73 5.33
C LEU A 81 11.95 3.90 4.08
N PRO A 82 13.16 3.31 3.94
CA PRO A 82 13.48 2.48 2.78
C PRO A 82 12.49 1.32 2.56
N GLN A 83 12.09 0.64 3.64
CA GLN A 83 11.12 -0.45 3.58
C GLN A 83 9.73 0.04 3.16
N LEU A 84 9.27 1.15 3.72
CA LEU A 84 7.99 1.78 3.34
C LEU A 84 7.98 2.15 1.86
N LEU A 85 9.04 2.79 1.37
CA LEU A 85 9.16 3.19 -0.03
C LEU A 85 9.22 1.98 -0.98
N ALA A 86 9.88 0.89 -0.60
CA ALA A 86 9.92 -0.32 -1.41
C ALA A 86 8.53 -0.93 -1.61
N VAL A 87 7.73 -1.02 -0.53
CA VAL A 87 6.35 -1.53 -0.62
C VAL A 87 5.44 -0.54 -1.33
N LEU A 88 5.59 0.77 -1.09
CA LEU A 88 4.82 1.79 -1.77
C LEU A 88 5.04 1.78 -3.30
N LYS A 89 6.28 1.53 -3.75
CA LYS A 89 6.61 1.31 -5.17
C LYS A 89 5.90 0.08 -5.74
N GLU A 90 5.87 -1.01 -4.98
CA GLU A 90 5.23 -2.25 -5.42
C GLU A 90 3.71 -2.07 -5.60
N VAL A 91 3.05 -1.32 -4.71
CA VAL A 91 1.61 -1.03 -4.81
C VAL A 91 1.30 0.24 -5.61
N ASP A 92 2.28 0.76 -6.35
CA ASP A 92 2.14 1.94 -7.21
C ASP A 92 1.44 3.12 -6.52
N GLY A 93 1.95 3.51 -5.35
CA GLY A 93 1.42 4.66 -4.62
C GLY A 93 0.03 4.46 -4.00
N ALA A 94 -0.48 3.23 -3.90
CA ALA A 94 -1.82 3.01 -3.34
C ALA A 94 -1.97 3.61 -1.92
N GLU A 95 -2.91 4.56 -1.79
CA GLU A 95 -3.28 5.23 -0.53
C GLU A 95 -2.08 5.93 0.16
N VAL A 96 -1.28 6.71 -0.59
CA VAL A 96 -0.17 7.53 -0.04
C VAL A 96 -0.62 8.37 1.16
N SER A 97 -1.77 9.04 1.04
CA SER A 97 -2.31 9.93 2.07
C SER A 97 -2.53 9.20 3.41
N ASP A 98 -3.02 7.96 3.39
CA ASP A 98 -3.17 7.13 4.58
C ASP A 98 -1.81 6.76 5.18
N LEU A 99 -0.81 6.43 4.35
CA LEU A 99 0.54 6.12 4.83
C LEU A 99 1.20 7.33 5.50
N VAL A 100 1.19 8.50 4.84
CA VAL A 100 1.74 9.76 5.36
C VAL A 100 1.09 10.11 6.71
N ARG A 101 -0.25 10.08 6.76
CA ARG A 101 -1.01 10.34 7.98
C ARG A 101 -0.66 9.37 9.11
N LEU A 102 -0.60 8.07 8.82
CA LEU A 102 -0.33 7.05 9.85
C LEU A 102 1.10 7.15 10.39
N VAL A 103 2.10 7.42 9.52
CA VAL A 103 3.49 7.62 9.93
C VAL A 103 3.62 8.86 10.81
N GLY A 104 2.99 9.98 10.43
CA GLY A 104 2.99 11.19 11.25
C GLY A 104 2.27 11.00 12.59
N GLN A 105 1.14 10.28 12.62
CA GLN A 105 0.45 9.91 13.87
C GLN A 105 1.31 9.06 14.83
N ASN A 106 2.27 8.32 14.30
CA ASN A 106 3.22 7.55 15.10
C ASN A 106 4.45 8.38 15.56
N GLY A 107 4.46 9.70 15.30
CA GLY A 107 5.50 10.64 15.75
C GLY A 107 6.76 10.65 14.90
N SER A 108 6.67 10.28 13.62
CA SER A 108 7.82 10.22 12.72
C SER A 108 7.71 11.19 11.54
N ASP A 109 7.74 12.48 11.84
CA ASP A 109 7.55 13.56 10.85
C ASP A 109 8.57 13.50 9.70
N ALA A 110 9.82 13.19 10.02
CA ALA A 110 10.87 13.02 9.02
C ALA A 110 10.59 11.87 8.04
N VAL A 111 10.03 10.76 8.53
CA VAL A 111 9.65 9.62 7.69
C VAL A 111 8.41 9.96 6.86
N ALA A 112 7.41 10.63 7.45
CA ALA A 112 6.21 11.09 6.74
C ALA A 112 6.59 12.05 5.59
N LEU A 113 7.48 13.01 5.85
CA LEU A 113 8.02 13.92 4.85
C LEU A 113 8.80 13.17 3.76
N GLY A 114 9.60 12.17 4.13
CA GLY A 114 10.33 11.33 3.17
C GLY A 114 9.40 10.57 2.23
N VAL A 115 8.31 9.99 2.77
CA VAL A 115 7.26 9.33 1.97
C VAL A 115 6.58 10.33 1.05
N PHE A 116 6.15 11.48 1.57
CA PHE A 116 5.45 12.50 0.80
C PHE A 116 6.30 13.05 -0.35
N ARG A 117 7.59 13.31 -0.12
CA ARG A 117 8.53 13.78 -1.14
C ARG A 117 8.73 12.76 -2.26
N GLU A 118 8.99 11.50 -1.92
CA GLU A 118 9.15 10.43 -2.92
C GLU A 118 7.86 10.23 -3.71
N ALA A 119 6.70 10.26 -3.04
CA ALA A 119 5.41 10.11 -3.71
C ALA A 119 5.11 11.26 -4.67
N THR A 120 5.41 12.50 -4.28
CA THR A 120 5.26 13.67 -5.14
C THR A 120 6.19 13.59 -6.34
N ALA A 121 7.46 13.23 -6.13
CA ALA A 121 8.44 13.07 -7.21
C ALA A 121 8.06 11.98 -8.23
N ARG A 122 7.22 11.03 -7.83
CA ARG A 122 6.71 9.94 -8.69
C ARG A 122 5.33 10.22 -9.28
N GLY A 123 4.71 11.35 -8.96
CA GLY A 123 3.37 11.69 -9.42
C GLY A 123 2.24 10.92 -8.72
N TRP A 124 2.50 10.17 -7.64
CA TRP A 124 1.45 9.39 -6.95
C TRP A 124 0.46 10.25 -6.15
N CYS A 125 0.84 11.48 -5.86
CA CYS A 125 -0.07 12.47 -5.26
C CYS A 125 -0.98 13.13 -6.31
N GLU A 126 -0.69 12.97 -7.61
CA GLU A 126 -1.48 13.59 -8.66
C GLU A 126 -2.85 12.92 -8.75
N GLY A 127 -3.91 13.72 -8.75
CA GLY A 127 -5.28 13.22 -8.84
C GLY A 127 -5.85 12.63 -7.53
N ASP A 128 -5.13 12.71 -6.40
CA ASP A 128 -5.66 12.30 -5.09
C ASP A 128 -6.59 13.33 -4.43
N GLY A 129 -6.90 14.41 -5.16
CA GLY A 129 -7.78 15.50 -4.76
C GLY A 129 -7.29 16.31 -3.56
N GLY A 130 -5.98 16.30 -3.29
CA GLY A 130 -5.36 17.03 -2.19
C GLY A 130 -5.29 16.22 -0.90
N ALA A 131 -5.59 14.92 -0.93
CA ALA A 131 -5.60 14.08 0.25
C ALA A 131 -4.20 13.94 0.88
N SER A 132 -3.15 13.72 0.09
CA SER A 132 -1.78 13.58 0.59
C SER A 132 -1.21 14.91 1.06
N MET A 133 -1.54 16.02 0.39
CA MET A 133 -1.18 17.36 0.87
C MET A 133 -1.82 17.65 2.23
N THR A 134 -3.11 17.37 2.37
CA THR A 134 -3.84 17.52 3.64
C THR A 134 -3.23 16.66 4.73
N ALA A 135 -2.90 15.40 4.43
CA ALA A 135 -2.24 14.51 5.39
C ALA A 135 -0.92 15.12 5.89
N MET A 136 -0.07 15.59 4.97
CA MET A 136 1.23 16.16 5.32
C MET A 136 1.11 17.50 6.06
N ALA A 137 0.11 18.32 5.72
CA ALA A 137 -0.16 19.58 6.41
C ALA A 137 -0.50 19.33 7.89
N TRP A 138 -1.37 18.36 8.16
CA TRP A 138 -1.67 17.94 9.54
C TRP A 138 -0.47 17.36 10.29
N VAL A 139 0.45 16.68 9.59
CA VAL A 139 1.69 16.21 10.22
C VAL A 139 2.54 17.40 10.67
N HIS A 140 2.70 18.42 9.81
CA HIS A 140 3.43 19.63 10.17
C HIS A 140 2.76 20.42 11.30
N ASP A 141 1.42 20.56 11.28
CA ASP A 141 0.69 21.22 12.38
C ASP A 141 0.83 20.47 13.71
N GLY A 142 0.78 19.14 13.67
CA GLY A 142 0.90 18.28 14.85
C GLY A 142 2.32 18.20 15.44
N ALA A 143 3.35 18.56 14.67
CA ALA A 143 4.76 18.51 15.06
C ALA A 143 5.18 19.62 16.06
N GLY A 144 4.28 20.55 16.39
CA GLY A 144 4.54 21.68 17.28
C GLY A 144 5.11 22.92 16.58
N HIS A 145 5.43 23.95 17.37
CA HIS A 145 5.65 25.35 16.94
C HIS A 145 6.74 25.60 15.87
N SER A 146 7.56 24.61 15.48
CA SER A 146 8.67 24.81 14.54
C SER A 146 8.34 24.51 13.07
N GLN A 147 7.14 23.98 12.77
CA GLN A 147 6.76 23.56 11.41
C GLN A 147 5.54 24.32 10.83
N GLY A 148 5.04 25.35 11.52
CA GLY A 148 3.84 26.09 11.10
C GLY A 148 3.93 26.68 9.68
N HIS A 149 5.09 27.24 9.30
CA HIS A 149 5.27 27.75 7.94
C HIS A 149 5.19 26.67 6.84
N ALA A 150 5.59 25.43 7.14
CA ALA A 150 5.49 24.32 6.20
C ALA A 150 4.03 23.85 6.06
N ALA A 151 3.28 23.81 7.17
CA ALA A 151 1.86 23.55 7.14
C ALA A 151 1.10 24.65 6.37
N ASP A 152 1.35 25.92 6.66
CA ASP A 152 0.74 27.07 5.98
C ASP A 152 0.97 27.05 4.45
N ALA A 153 2.14 26.59 4.01
CA ALA A 153 2.43 26.45 2.60
C ALA A 153 1.54 25.38 1.94
N LEU A 154 1.36 24.24 2.60
CA LEU A 154 0.48 23.18 2.11
C LEU A 154 -0.99 23.58 2.17
N TRP A 155 -1.41 24.30 3.22
CA TRP A 155 -2.76 24.84 3.32
C TRP A 155 -3.08 25.84 2.21
N ARG A 156 -2.14 26.71 1.85
CA ARG A 156 -2.28 27.62 0.69
C ARG A 156 -2.37 26.86 -0.63
N GLN A 157 -1.57 25.81 -0.81
CA GLN A 157 -1.65 24.97 -2.01
C GLN A 157 -3.00 24.25 -2.10
N LEU A 158 -3.50 23.72 -0.98
CA LEU A 158 -4.82 23.09 -0.92
C LEU A 158 -5.95 24.08 -1.20
N HIS A 159 -5.83 25.32 -0.70
CA HIS A 159 -6.78 26.39 -1.00
C HIS A 159 -6.81 26.71 -2.49
N ASN A 160 -5.65 26.85 -3.13
CA ASN A 160 -5.58 27.08 -4.58
C ASN A 160 -6.18 25.89 -5.36
N LEU A 161 -5.88 24.65 -4.97
CA LEU A 161 -6.48 23.46 -5.56
C LEU A 161 -8.02 23.47 -5.45
N ALA A 162 -8.55 23.97 -4.33
CA ALA A 162 -9.99 24.12 -4.14
C ALA A 162 -10.59 25.21 -5.04
N LEU A 163 -9.91 26.36 -5.20
CA LEU A 163 -10.33 27.41 -6.12
C LEU A 163 -10.36 26.92 -7.58
N ASP A 164 -9.42 26.04 -7.95
CA ASP A 164 -9.33 25.44 -9.28
C ASP A 164 -10.31 24.25 -9.47
N GLY A 165 -11.09 23.90 -8.46
CA GLY A 165 -12.07 22.80 -8.51
C GLY A 165 -11.47 21.40 -8.46
N GLY A 166 -10.18 21.27 -8.16
CA GLY A 166 -9.46 19.99 -8.09
C GLY A 166 -9.54 19.27 -6.74
N LEU A 167 -10.25 19.84 -5.76
CA LEU A 167 -10.34 19.30 -4.41
C LEU A 167 -11.36 18.16 -4.31
N ASP A 168 -10.92 16.99 -3.85
CA ASP A 168 -11.81 15.89 -3.44
C ASP A 168 -12.10 16.02 -1.93
N ALA A 169 -13.21 16.68 -1.61
CA ALA A 169 -13.61 16.90 -0.21
C ALA A 169 -13.81 15.58 0.59
N PRO A 170 -14.42 14.52 0.06
CA PRO A 170 -14.38 13.19 0.69
C PRO A 170 -12.97 12.67 1.00
N ALA A 171 -12.04 12.71 0.06
CA ALA A 171 -10.68 12.19 0.24
C ALA A 171 -9.88 13.02 1.26
N VAL A 172 -10.01 14.34 1.20
CA VAL A 172 -9.44 15.30 2.17
C VAL A 172 -9.98 15.02 3.58
N ARG A 173 -11.29 14.84 3.75
CA ARG A 173 -11.86 14.50 5.07
C ARG A 173 -11.33 13.19 5.63
N LYS A 174 -11.15 12.17 4.79
CA LYS A 174 -10.54 10.88 5.18
C LYS A 174 -9.09 11.07 5.65
N SER A 175 -8.31 11.91 4.96
CA SER A 175 -6.91 12.17 5.30
C SER A 175 -6.72 13.17 6.46
N SER A 176 -7.77 13.87 6.87
CA SER A 176 -7.77 14.84 7.98
C SER A 176 -7.79 14.22 9.39
N GLY A 177 -7.34 12.97 9.56
CA GLY A 177 -7.62 12.13 10.74
C GLY A 177 -7.62 12.84 12.11
N GLY A 178 -8.82 12.94 12.72
CA GLY A 178 -9.18 13.71 13.92
C GLY A 178 -8.55 13.30 15.26
N LYS A 179 -7.29 12.85 15.27
CA LYS A 179 -6.47 12.70 16.49
C LYS A 179 -5.28 13.65 16.56
N LEU A 180 -4.88 14.26 15.44
CA LEU A 180 -3.78 15.23 15.43
C LEU A 180 -4.23 16.62 15.90
N ALA A 181 -5.51 16.98 15.69
CA ALA A 181 -6.09 18.25 16.14
C ALA A 181 -6.44 18.29 17.65
N GLY A 182 -6.17 17.22 18.41
CA GLY A 182 -6.63 17.05 19.79
C GLY A 182 -5.63 17.44 20.89
N LYS A 183 -4.44 17.94 20.54
CA LYS A 183 -3.49 18.51 21.50
C LYS A 183 -3.36 20.02 21.28
N ASN A 184 -4.43 20.75 21.54
CA ASN A 184 -4.32 22.16 21.88
C ASN A 184 -4.04 22.26 23.39
N PRO A 185 -2.80 22.59 23.83
CA PRO A 185 -2.63 23.19 25.14
C PRO A 185 -3.08 24.65 25.02
N GLY A 186 -4.33 24.92 25.39
CA GLY A 186 -4.76 26.29 25.64
C GLY A 186 -5.90 26.76 24.76
N THR A 187 -7.05 26.94 25.40
CA THR A 187 -7.86 28.15 25.29
C THR A 187 -8.92 28.11 26.39
N PRO A 188 -9.25 29.28 26.96
CA PRO A 188 -8.47 30.09 27.91
C PRO A 188 -8.46 29.54 29.35
#